data_AF-A0A838RV62-F1
#
_entry.id   AF-A0A838RV62-F1
#
_cell.length_a   1.000
_cell.length_b   1.000
_cell.length_c   1.000
_cell.angle_alpha   90.00
_cell.angle_beta   90.00
_cell.angle_gamma   90.00
#
_symmetry.space_group_name_H-M   'P 1'
#
loop_
_entity.id
_entity.type
_entity.pdbx_description
1 polymer ?
#
loop_
_entity_poly.entity_id
_entity_poly.type
_entity_poly.pdbx_seq_one_letter_code
_entity_poly.pdbx_strand_id
1 'polypeptide(L)'
;MGIIVAVKPNFAVWPALLFLSGRFQPALISAGTALIISAIPAIVIGPEVYRQWFEMLAADNGRAFFLTNASISGLAARADISMIGAAASLFLLGGAALWALFRRPSLPVTSTMALLLSVLASPIGWVNYTLFLLPVFCWKWSSPIIRIVMAFLVIPTPFVLRELSNPGFRTLTRGSLYNWALLLLLVALVAEELRNSGFFSRTNPLPAGNPARSSTPSAT
;
A
#
# COMPACT_ATOMS: atom_id res chain seq x y z
N MET A 1 11.24 -6.29 -8.23
CA MET A 1 10.89 -6.02 -6.82
C MET A 1 12.13 -5.66 -6.00
N GLY A 2 13.13 -6.53 -5.86
CA GLY A 2 14.33 -6.23 -5.05
C GLY A 2 15.11 -4.98 -5.46
N ILE A 3 15.24 -4.72 -6.77
CA ILE A 3 15.82 -3.46 -7.28
C ILE A 3 15.05 -2.24 -6.76
N ILE A 4 13.71 -2.29 -6.79
CA ILE A 4 12.86 -1.19 -6.31
C ILE A 4 13.09 -0.98 -4.82
N VAL A 5 13.19 -2.05 -4.03
CA VAL A 5 13.45 -1.97 -2.59
C VAL A 5 14.82 -1.35 -2.30
N ALA A 6 15.87 -1.73 -3.04
CA ALA A 6 17.20 -1.16 -2.89
C ALA A 6 17.21 0.35 -3.18
N VAL A 7 16.51 0.79 -4.22
CA VAL A 7 16.44 2.21 -4.60
C VAL A 7 15.47 3.01 -3.71
N LYS A 8 14.39 2.37 -3.25
CA LYS A 8 13.28 2.96 -2.48
C LYS A 8 12.86 2.02 -1.35
N PRO A 9 13.51 2.11 -0.17
CA PRO A 9 13.31 1.17 0.95
C PRO A 9 11.87 1.08 1.47
N ASN A 10 11.04 2.11 1.27
CA ASN A 10 9.62 2.09 1.64
C ASN A 10 8.83 0.97 0.92
N PHE A 11 9.31 0.48 -0.22
CA PHE A 11 8.72 -0.67 -0.92
C PHE A 11 9.09 -2.03 -0.29
N ALA A 12 9.88 -2.08 0.78
CA ALA A 12 10.14 -3.31 1.54
C ALA A 12 8.86 -3.93 2.13
N VAL A 13 7.79 -3.16 2.28
CA VAL A 13 6.45 -3.64 2.63
C VAL A 13 5.99 -4.74 1.66
N TRP A 14 6.40 -4.68 0.38
CA TRP A 14 5.99 -5.66 -0.63
C TRP A 14 6.54 -7.07 -0.42
N PRO A 15 7.87 -7.30 -0.38
CA PRO A 15 8.38 -8.62 -0.01
C PRO A 15 7.95 -9.05 1.40
N ALA A 16 7.80 -8.12 2.36
CA ALA A 16 7.34 -8.46 3.70
C ALA A 16 5.92 -9.04 3.72
N LEU A 17 4.95 -8.40 3.06
CA LEU A 17 3.58 -8.92 3.00
C LEU A 17 3.50 -10.22 2.18
N LEU A 18 4.32 -10.38 1.14
CA LEU A 18 4.42 -11.64 0.40
C LEU A 18 4.97 -12.77 1.27
N PHE A 19 5.99 -12.51 2.07
CA PHE A 19 6.51 -13.47 3.02
C PHE A 19 5.43 -13.91 4.01
N LEU A 20 4.73 -12.94 4.61
CA LEU A 20 3.66 -13.19 5.58
C LEU A 20 2.45 -13.91 4.98
N SER A 21 2.14 -13.70 3.69
CA SER A 21 1.09 -14.46 2.99
C SER A 21 1.51 -15.85 2.52
N GLY A 22 2.73 -16.30 2.88
CA GLY A 22 3.26 -17.62 2.55
C GLY A 22 3.96 -17.72 1.18
N ARG A 23 4.23 -16.58 0.53
CA ARG A 23 4.94 -16.50 -0.76
C ARG A 23 6.44 -16.27 -0.52
N PHE A 24 7.09 -17.25 0.09
CA PHE A 24 8.48 -17.16 0.54
C PHE A 24 9.47 -16.95 -0.60
N GLN A 25 9.35 -17.71 -1.70
CA GLN A 25 10.31 -17.63 -2.80
C GLN A 25 10.44 -16.22 -3.41
N PRO A 26 9.36 -15.54 -3.86
CA PRO A 26 9.49 -14.18 -4.39
C PRO A 26 9.95 -13.17 -3.33
N ALA A 27 9.58 -13.36 -2.07
CA ALA A 27 10.02 -12.49 -0.98
C ALA A 27 11.54 -12.62 -0.73
N LEU A 28 12.06 -13.84 -0.62
CA LEU A 28 13.47 -14.12 -0.37
C LEU A 28 14.35 -13.69 -1.54
N ILE A 29 13.94 -13.97 -2.78
CA ILE A 29 14.68 -13.50 -3.97
C ILE A 29 14.74 -11.97 -3.98
N SER A 30 13.62 -11.30 -3.69
CA SER A 30 13.59 -9.84 -3.63
C SER A 30 14.48 -9.28 -2.52
N ALA A 31 14.47 -9.90 -1.33
CA ALA A 31 15.33 -9.50 -0.22
C ALA A 31 16.81 -9.69 -0.58
N GLY A 32 17.17 -10.84 -1.16
CA GLY A 32 18.53 -11.12 -1.63
C GLY A 32 19.00 -10.12 -2.69
N THR A 33 18.18 -9.86 -3.72
CA THR A 33 18.49 -8.84 -4.74
C THR A 33 18.67 -7.45 -4.11
N ALA A 34 17.80 -7.07 -3.16
CA ALA A 34 17.91 -5.77 -2.50
C ALA A 34 19.20 -5.66 -1.68
N LEU A 35 19.55 -6.70 -0.93
CA LEU A 35 20.78 -6.77 -0.14
C LEU A 35 22.03 -6.68 -1.03
N ILE A 36 22.07 -7.43 -2.13
CA ILE A 36 23.20 -7.40 -3.07
C ILE A 36 23.37 -6.00 -3.66
N ILE A 37 22.29 -5.36 -4.11
CA ILE A 37 22.38 -4.02 -4.71
C ILE A 37 22.76 -2.98 -3.67
N SER A 38 22.20 -3.05 -2.46
CA SER A 38 22.60 -2.19 -1.34
C SER A 38 24.02 -2.48 -0.84
N ALA A 39 24.62 -3.63 -1.13
CA ALA A 39 26.03 -3.85 -0.78
C ALA A 39 26.98 -3.06 -1.69
N ILE A 40 26.58 -2.71 -2.92
CA ILE A 40 27.46 -2.06 -3.91
C ILE A 40 28.07 -0.76 -3.36
N PRO A 41 27.31 0.22 -2.82
CA PRO A 41 27.91 1.45 -2.27
C PRO A 41 28.90 1.16 -1.13
N ALA A 42 28.59 0.21 -0.24
CA ALA A 42 29.50 -0.14 0.86
C ALA A 42 30.81 -0.75 0.36
N ILE A 43 30.76 -1.57 -0.70
CA ILE A 43 31.95 -2.20 -1.29
C ILE A 43 32.79 -1.18 -2.08
N VAL A 44 32.15 -0.30 -2.85
CA VAL A 44 32.83 0.63 -3.76
C VAL A 44 33.32 1.89 -3.05
N ILE A 45 32.51 2.45 -2.15
CA ILE A 45 32.77 3.74 -1.47
C ILE A 45 33.28 3.52 -0.05
N GLY A 46 32.94 2.38 0.57
CA GLY A 46 33.18 2.07 1.97
C GLY A 46 31.89 2.08 2.80
N PRO A 47 31.82 1.32 3.91
CA PRO A 47 30.60 1.17 4.72
C PRO A 47 30.14 2.50 5.37
N GLU A 48 31.06 3.45 5.50
CA GLU A 48 30.85 4.78 6.04
C GLU A 48 29.77 5.59 5.31
N VAL A 49 29.53 5.29 4.02
CA VAL A 49 28.45 5.89 3.23
C VAL A 49 27.08 5.71 3.90
N TYR A 50 26.86 4.58 4.57
CA TYR A 50 25.60 4.32 5.26
C TYR A 50 25.48 5.12 6.56
N ARG A 51 26.56 5.28 7.33
CA ARG A 51 26.55 6.13 8.53
C ARG A 51 26.19 7.56 8.15
N GLN A 52 26.87 8.11 7.14
CA GLN A 52 26.59 9.45 6.62
C GLN A 52 25.14 9.60 6.14
N TRP A 53 24.63 8.59 5.41
CA TRP A 53 23.24 8.58 4.96
C TRP A 53 22.25 8.58 6.12
N PHE A 54 22.47 7.78 7.17
CA PHE A 54 21.62 7.75 8.36
C PHE A 54 21.71 9.06 9.16
N GLU A 55 22.87 9.69 9.25
CA GLU A 55 23.03 11.00 9.91
C GLU A 55 22.28 12.10 9.17
N MET A 56 22.39 12.14 7.84
CA MET A 56 21.55 13.00 7.01
C MET A 56 20.07 12.65 7.19
N LEU A 57 19.73 11.37 7.36
CA LEU A 57 18.36 10.94 7.59
C LEU A 57 17.81 11.49 8.91
N ALA A 58 18.59 11.40 9.99
CA ALA A 58 18.23 11.84 11.33
C ALA A 58 18.20 13.37 11.48
N ALA A 59 19.04 14.10 10.75
CA ALA A 59 19.11 15.56 10.83
C ALA A 59 17.91 16.29 10.17
N ASP A 60 17.19 15.62 9.27
CA ASP A 60 16.13 16.23 8.47
C ASP A 60 14.74 15.96 9.07
N ASN A 61 14.41 16.72 10.10
CA ASN A 61 13.13 16.64 10.83
C ASN A 61 11.92 17.15 10.00
N GLY A 62 12.16 17.81 8.86
CA GLY A 62 11.13 18.45 8.04
C GLY A 62 10.53 17.59 6.94
N ARG A 63 11.04 16.37 6.68
CA ARG A 63 10.64 15.58 5.50
C ARG A 63 9.17 15.22 5.41
N ALA A 64 8.49 15.09 6.55
CA ALA A 64 7.06 14.81 6.56
C ALA A 64 6.26 15.96 5.92
N PHE A 65 6.76 17.20 6.04
CA PHE A 65 6.13 18.42 5.50
C PHE A 65 6.39 18.62 4.00
N PHE A 66 7.09 17.71 3.32
CA PHE A 66 7.32 17.85 1.88
C PHE A 66 5.98 17.92 1.14
N LEU A 67 5.83 18.95 0.31
CA LEU A 67 4.55 19.32 -0.28
C LEU A 67 3.92 18.15 -1.08
N THR A 68 4.73 17.33 -1.74
CA THR A 68 4.28 16.18 -2.55
C THR A 68 4.13 14.86 -1.78
N ASN A 69 4.16 14.90 -0.44
CA ASN A 69 4.00 13.71 0.39
C ASN A 69 2.53 13.23 0.42
N ALA A 70 2.25 12.12 -0.25
CA ALA A 70 0.95 11.49 -0.35
C ALA A 70 0.69 10.44 0.76
N SER A 71 1.56 10.35 1.78
CA SER A 71 1.39 9.42 2.90
C SER A 71 0.47 9.94 4.01
N ILE A 72 0.03 9.05 4.90
CA ILE A 72 -0.76 9.40 6.10
C ILE A 72 0.04 10.34 7.01
N SER A 73 1.33 10.09 7.19
CA SER A 73 2.22 10.99 7.93
C SER A 73 2.28 12.39 7.31
N GLY A 74 2.34 12.50 5.98
CA GLY A 74 2.31 13.79 5.29
C GLY A 74 0.99 14.55 5.48
N LEU A 75 -0.14 13.84 5.42
CA LEU A 75 -1.45 14.43 5.69
C LEU A 75 -1.56 14.95 7.13
N ALA A 76 -1.12 14.14 8.10
CA ALA A 76 -1.15 14.49 9.52
C ALA A 76 -0.20 15.66 9.86
N ALA A 77 0.97 15.72 9.21
CA ALA A 77 1.89 16.84 9.36
C ALA A 77 1.27 18.17 8.90
N ARG A 78 0.46 18.15 7.83
CA ARG A 78 -0.29 19.35 7.39
C ARG A 78 -1.40 19.76 8.35
N ALA A 79 -1.87 18.85 9.19
CA ALA A 79 -2.83 19.10 10.25
C ALA A 79 -2.17 19.40 11.60
N ASP A 80 -0.84 19.55 11.63
CA ASP A 80 -0.03 19.78 12.84
C ASP A 80 -0.15 18.66 13.90
N ILE A 81 -0.41 17.43 13.45
CA ILE A 81 -0.59 16.24 14.29
C ILE A 81 0.30 15.08 13.83
N SER A 82 1.56 15.36 13.51
CA SER A 82 2.54 14.41 12.94
C SER A 82 2.64 13.07 13.70
N MET A 83 2.58 13.10 15.03
CA MET A 83 2.64 11.89 15.87
C MET A 83 1.48 10.94 15.60
N ILE A 84 0.27 11.48 15.41
CA ILE A 84 -0.92 10.68 15.07
C ILE A 84 -0.74 10.03 13.69
N GLY A 85 -0.17 10.75 12.72
CA GLY A 85 0.11 10.19 11.39
C GLY A 85 1.12 9.05 11.42
N ALA A 86 2.17 9.16 12.23
CA ALA A 86 3.14 8.09 12.44
C ALA A 86 2.50 6.86 13.11
N ALA A 87 1.74 7.07 14.18
CA ALA A 87 1.01 6.00 14.86
C ALA A 87 0.01 5.30 13.92
N ALA A 88 -0.79 6.07 13.16
CA ALA A 88 -1.74 5.53 12.19
C ALA A 88 -1.05 4.73 11.08
N SER A 89 0.10 5.17 10.58
CA SER A 89 0.90 4.42 9.61
C SER A 89 1.40 3.10 10.18
N LEU A 90 1.86 3.10 11.44
CA LEU A 90 2.30 1.89 12.12
C LEU A 90 1.14 0.90 12.34
N PHE A 91 -0.01 1.40 12.79
CA PHE A 91 -1.22 0.58 12.94
C PHE A 91 -1.68 0.00 11.59
N LEU A 92 -1.61 0.78 10.51
CA LEU A 92 -1.95 0.32 9.18
C LEU A 92 -1.01 -0.81 8.71
N LEU A 93 0.30 -0.67 8.92
CA LEU A 93 1.27 -1.73 8.60
C LEU A 93 1.10 -2.97 9.48
N GLY A 94 0.90 -2.80 10.79
CA GLY A 94 0.64 -3.89 11.72
C GLY A 94 -0.64 -4.64 11.36
N GLY A 95 -1.73 -3.92 11.08
CA GLY A 95 -2.99 -4.49 10.63
C GLY A 95 -2.84 -5.26 9.31
N ALA A 96 -2.11 -4.71 8.34
CA ALA A 96 -1.83 -5.39 7.08
C ALA A 96 -0.96 -6.64 7.26
N ALA A 97 0.03 -6.60 8.16
CA ALA A 97 0.86 -7.75 8.48
C ALA A 97 0.05 -8.89 9.10
N LEU A 98 -0.80 -8.57 10.09
CA LEU A 98 -1.72 -9.52 10.71
C LEU A 98 -2.72 -10.07 9.68
N TRP A 99 -3.29 -9.20 8.84
CA TRP A 99 -4.18 -9.62 7.75
C TRP A 99 -3.50 -10.59 6.79
N ALA A 100 -2.29 -10.28 6.32
CA ALA A 100 -1.54 -11.14 5.41
C ALA A 100 -1.21 -12.50 6.04
N LEU A 101 -0.82 -12.51 7.32
CA LEU A 101 -0.48 -13.71 8.07
C LEU A 101 -1.68 -14.65 8.26
N PHE A 102 -2.83 -14.10 8.65
CA PHE A 102 -4.01 -14.90 8.99
C PHE A 102 -4.88 -15.24 7.79
N ARG A 103 -4.99 -14.34 6.80
CA ARG A 103 -5.85 -14.53 5.62
C ARG A 103 -5.14 -15.14 4.43
N ARG A 104 -3.81 -15.02 4.35
CA ARG A 104 -2.98 -15.51 3.23
C ARG A 104 -3.59 -15.21 1.85
N PRO A 105 -3.84 -13.92 1.55
CA PRO A 105 -4.53 -13.51 0.34
C PRO A 105 -3.77 -13.93 -0.92
N SER A 106 -4.46 -13.89 -2.07
CA SER A 106 -3.84 -14.22 -3.36
C SER A 106 -2.68 -13.27 -3.70
N LEU A 107 -1.78 -13.70 -4.59
CA LEU A 107 -0.61 -12.92 -5.00
C LEU A 107 -0.97 -11.52 -5.55
N PRO A 108 -1.97 -11.38 -6.45
CA PRO A 108 -2.36 -10.06 -6.97
C PRO A 108 -2.90 -9.13 -5.88
N VAL A 109 -3.71 -9.67 -4.95
CA VAL A 109 -4.29 -8.90 -3.83
C VAL A 109 -3.21 -8.44 -2.86
N THR A 110 -2.33 -9.36 -2.45
CA THR A 110 -1.18 -9.04 -1.57
C THR A 110 -0.30 -7.95 -2.19
N SER A 111 0.03 -8.09 -3.48
CA SER A 111 0.90 -7.15 -4.18
C SER A 111 0.26 -5.78 -4.33
N THR A 112 -1.04 -5.75 -4.64
CA THR A 112 -1.82 -4.50 -4.73
C THR A 112 -1.82 -3.76 -3.39
N MET A 113 -2.12 -4.47 -2.28
CA MET A 113 -2.08 -3.86 -0.94
C MET A 113 -0.69 -3.39 -0.59
N ALA A 114 0.33 -4.22 -0.80
CA ALA A 114 1.71 -3.88 -0.53
C ALA A 114 2.15 -2.58 -1.21
N LEU A 115 1.87 -2.43 -2.51
CA LEU A 115 2.25 -1.25 -3.26
C LEU A 115 1.57 0.01 -2.73
N LEU A 116 0.27 -0.08 -2.42
CA LEU A 116 -0.47 1.04 -1.84
C LEU A 116 0.05 1.42 -0.46
N LEU A 117 0.25 0.44 0.40
CA LEU A 117 0.75 0.62 1.76
C LEU A 117 2.19 1.14 1.80
N SER A 118 3.02 0.75 0.83
CA SER A 118 4.38 1.29 0.64
C SER A 118 4.37 2.80 0.40
N VAL A 119 3.26 3.37 -0.09
CA VAL A 119 3.09 4.82 -0.27
C VAL A 119 2.38 5.44 0.93
N LEU A 120 1.23 4.88 1.33
CA LEU A 120 0.38 5.44 2.38
C LEU A 120 1.03 5.42 3.76
N ALA A 121 1.72 4.35 4.12
CA ALA A 121 2.35 4.20 5.44
C ALA A 121 3.83 4.61 5.47
N SER A 122 4.35 5.11 4.34
CA SER A 122 5.71 5.63 4.31
C SER A 122 5.80 6.92 5.13
N PRO A 123 6.88 7.16 5.88
CA PRO A 123 7.14 8.50 6.42
C PRO A 123 7.21 9.55 5.30
N ILE A 124 7.66 9.13 4.11
CA ILE A 124 7.80 9.96 2.91
C ILE A 124 7.29 9.19 1.69
N GLY A 125 6.02 9.37 1.35
CA GLY A 125 5.40 8.75 0.17
C GLY A 125 5.25 9.77 -0.94
N TRP A 126 6.27 9.99 -1.78
CA TRP A 126 6.15 10.94 -2.89
C TRP A 126 5.04 10.54 -3.87
N VAL A 127 4.28 11.51 -4.37
CA VAL A 127 3.19 11.26 -5.35
C VAL A 127 3.65 10.45 -6.55
N ASN A 128 4.89 10.60 -7.03
CA ASN A 128 5.40 9.84 -8.17
C ASN A 128 5.47 8.32 -7.90
N TYR A 129 5.45 7.89 -6.64
CA TYR A 129 5.37 6.47 -6.29
C TYR A 129 4.01 5.86 -6.64
N THR A 130 2.99 6.67 -6.88
CA THR A 130 1.69 6.18 -7.39
C THR A 130 1.80 5.59 -8.80
N LEU A 131 2.87 5.85 -9.54
CA LEU A 131 3.15 5.16 -10.81
C LEU A 131 3.31 3.65 -10.61
N PHE A 132 3.76 3.19 -9.45
CA PHE A 132 3.81 1.76 -9.14
C PHE A 132 2.41 1.13 -8.98
N LEU A 133 1.36 1.95 -8.85
CA LEU A 133 -0.04 1.49 -8.82
C LEU A 133 -0.66 1.34 -10.23
N LEU A 134 0.05 1.70 -11.31
CA LEU A 134 -0.45 1.54 -12.67
C LEU A 134 -0.98 0.12 -12.98
N PRO A 135 -0.30 -0.98 -12.59
CA PRO A 135 -0.83 -2.32 -12.82
C PRO A 135 -2.18 -2.55 -12.12
N VAL A 136 -2.38 -1.97 -10.94
CA VAL A 136 -3.64 -2.05 -10.18
C VAL A 136 -4.76 -1.34 -10.93
N PHE A 137 -4.45 -0.16 -11.46
CA PHE A 137 -5.38 0.65 -12.24
C PHE A 137 -5.79 -0.01 -13.55
N CYS A 138 -4.84 -0.61 -14.27
CA CYS A 138 -5.14 -1.38 -15.48
C CYS A 138 -6.01 -2.60 -15.16
N TRP A 139 -5.69 -3.33 -14.07
CA TRP A 139 -6.45 -4.53 -13.68
C TRP A 139 -7.88 -4.21 -13.20
N LYS A 140 -8.06 -3.10 -12.49
CA LYS A 140 -9.35 -2.70 -11.89
C LYS A 140 -10.05 -1.54 -12.59
N TRP A 141 -9.71 -1.28 -13.86
CA TRP A 141 -10.24 -0.14 -14.64
C TRP A 141 -11.77 -0.09 -14.75
N SER A 142 -12.45 -1.24 -14.68
CA SER A 142 -13.92 -1.31 -14.73
C SER A 142 -14.60 -0.74 -13.49
N SER A 143 -13.90 -0.65 -12.35
CA SER A 143 -14.48 -0.13 -11.11
C SER A 143 -14.63 1.40 -11.16
N PRO A 144 -15.84 1.94 -10.92
CA PRO A 144 -16.08 3.39 -10.96
C PRO A 144 -15.27 4.14 -9.90
N ILE A 145 -15.07 3.56 -8.71
CA ILE A 145 -14.27 4.17 -7.65
C ILE A 145 -12.79 4.29 -8.09
N ILE A 146 -12.27 3.27 -8.77
CA ILE A 146 -10.89 3.29 -9.28
C ILE A 146 -10.74 4.39 -10.33
N ARG A 147 -11.74 4.62 -11.18
CA ARG A 147 -11.75 5.74 -12.15
C ARG A 147 -11.69 7.11 -11.47
N ILE A 148 -12.43 7.30 -10.38
CA ILE A 148 -12.37 8.53 -9.59
C ILE A 148 -10.97 8.73 -8.99
N VAL A 149 -10.40 7.68 -8.40
CA VAL A 149 -9.01 7.71 -7.87
C VAL A 149 -8.03 8.12 -8.97
N MET A 150 -8.12 7.50 -10.15
CA MET A 150 -7.25 7.84 -11.28
C MET A 150 -7.45 9.28 -11.75
N ALA A 151 -8.70 9.76 -11.83
CA ALA A 151 -8.99 11.14 -12.20
C ALA A 151 -8.31 12.13 -11.24
N PHE A 152 -8.28 11.84 -9.94
CA PHE A 152 -7.57 12.65 -8.96
C PHE A 152 -6.04 12.58 -9.11
N LEU A 153 -5.49 11.41 -9.40
CA LEU A 153 -4.04 11.23 -9.58
C LEU A 153 -3.49 11.84 -10.88
N VAL A 154 -4.33 12.02 -11.89
CA VAL A 154 -3.96 12.66 -13.17
C VAL A 154 -3.86 14.19 -13.05
N ILE A 155 -4.46 14.79 -12.03
CA ILE A 155 -4.36 16.24 -11.82
C ILE A 155 -2.88 16.62 -11.70
N PRO A 156 -2.36 17.57 -12.50
CA PRO A 156 -0.94 17.86 -12.50
C PRO A 156 -0.45 18.41 -11.16
N THR A 157 0.72 17.95 -10.73
CA THR A 157 1.33 18.32 -9.45
C THR A 157 1.42 19.84 -9.21
N PRO A 158 1.72 20.69 -10.22
CA PRO A 158 1.72 22.14 -10.02
C PRO A 158 0.39 22.72 -9.51
N PHE A 159 -0.76 22.14 -9.88
CA PHE A 159 -2.06 22.59 -9.37
C PHE A 159 -2.24 22.25 -7.89
N VAL A 160 -1.88 21.04 -7.48
CA VAL A 160 -1.97 20.62 -6.08
C VAL A 160 -0.97 21.40 -5.21
N LEU A 161 0.23 21.68 -5.72
CA LEU A 161 1.25 22.48 -5.03
C LEU A 161 0.81 23.93 -4.76
N ARG A 162 0.07 24.55 -5.69
CA ARG A 162 -0.49 25.90 -5.47
C ARG A 162 -1.47 25.91 -4.30
N GLU A 163 -2.28 24.86 -4.18
CA GLU A 163 -3.26 24.75 -3.08
C GLU A 163 -2.62 24.50 -1.72
N LEU A 164 -1.46 23.84 -1.69
CA LEU A 164 -0.68 23.59 -0.46
C LEU A 164 -0.04 24.85 0.13
N SER A 165 0.08 25.92 -0.66
CA SER A 165 0.58 27.21 -0.18
C SER A 165 -0.49 27.99 0.59
N ASN A 166 -1.76 27.55 0.54
CA ASN A 166 -2.87 28.21 1.23
C ASN A 166 -3.03 27.66 2.65
N PRO A 167 -3.10 28.50 3.69
CA PRO A 167 -3.25 28.03 5.06
C PRO A 167 -4.63 27.38 5.33
N GLY A 168 -4.66 26.50 6.33
CA GLY A 168 -5.89 25.95 6.91
C GLY A 168 -6.57 24.84 6.10
N PHE A 169 -7.91 24.83 6.13
CA PHE A 169 -8.75 23.73 5.61
C PHE A 169 -8.54 23.42 4.13
N ARG A 170 -8.09 24.41 3.33
CA ARG A 170 -7.81 24.22 1.89
C ARG A 170 -6.63 23.28 1.66
N THR A 171 -5.61 23.35 2.50
CA THR A 171 -4.44 22.47 2.45
C THR A 171 -4.81 21.02 2.78
N LEU A 172 -5.72 20.81 3.74
CA LEU A 172 -6.19 19.48 4.11
C LEU A 172 -7.13 18.86 3.09
N THR A 173 -7.82 19.66 2.28
CA THR A 173 -8.75 19.17 1.26
C THR A 173 -8.10 19.12 -0.11
N ARG A 174 -8.04 20.26 -0.80
CA ARG A 174 -7.53 20.39 -2.17
C ARG A 174 -6.01 20.18 -2.23
N GLY A 175 -5.29 20.72 -1.25
CA GLY A 175 -3.83 20.55 -1.16
C GLY A 175 -3.41 19.10 -0.88
N SER A 176 -4.30 18.27 -0.34
CA SER A 176 -4.05 16.86 -0.02
C SER A 176 -4.82 15.90 -0.92
N LEU A 177 -5.18 16.33 -2.13
CA LEU A 177 -6.00 15.56 -3.06
C LEU A 177 -5.42 14.15 -3.34
N TYR A 178 -4.11 14.04 -3.49
CA TYR A 178 -3.45 12.75 -3.70
C TYR A 178 -3.56 11.83 -2.48
N ASN A 179 -3.46 12.36 -1.26
CA ASN A 179 -3.68 11.57 -0.05
C ASN A 179 -5.10 11.00 -0.01
N TRP A 180 -6.11 11.83 -0.34
CA TRP A 180 -7.50 11.40 -0.40
C TRP A 180 -7.74 10.36 -1.49
N ALA A 181 -7.10 10.49 -2.65
CA ALA A 181 -7.18 9.50 -3.72
C ALA A 181 -6.64 8.14 -3.24
N LEU A 182 -5.51 8.12 -2.53
CA LEU A 182 -4.92 6.89 -2.00
C LEU A 182 -5.73 6.30 -0.84
N LEU A 183 -6.29 7.12 0.04
CA LEU A 183 -7.20 6.66 1.09
C LEU A 183 -8.48 6.06 0.51
N LEU A 184 -9.05 6.68 -0.52
CA LEU A 184 -10.20 6.16 -1.24
C LEU A 184 -9.87 4.81 -1.92
N LEU A 185 -8.68 4.69 -2.51
CA LEU A 185 -8.19 3.43 -3.07
C LEU A 185 -8.06 2.35 -2.00
N LEU A 186 -7.54 2.68 -0.82
CA LEU A 186 -7.44 1.75 0.31
C LEU A 186 -8.81 1.24 0.72
N VAL A 187 -9.77 2.16 0.92
CA VAL A 187 -11.16 1.81 1.28
C VAL A 187 -11.79 0.91 0.22
N ALA A 188 -11.64 1.23 -1.06
CA ALA A 188 -12.19 0.44 -2.15
C ALA A 188 -11.67 -1.00 -2.16
N LEU A 189 -10.35 -1.16 -1.98
CA LEU A 189 -9.70 -2.47 -1.99
C LEU A 189 -10.01 -3.29 -0.73
N VAL A 190 -10.09 -2.65 0.45
CA VAL A 190 -10.50 -3.32 1.69
C VAL A 190 -11.96 -3.77 1.59
N ALA A 191 -12.86 -2.91 1.08
CA ALA A 191 -14.27 -3.27 0.90
C ALA A 191 -14.45 -4.45 -0.06
N GLU A 192 -13.69 -4.48 -1.16
CA GLU A 192 -13.69 -5.59 -2.09
C GLU A 192 -13.20 -6.90 -1.43
N GLU A 193 -12.11 -6.83 -0.66
CA GLU A 193 -11.57 -7.99 0.05
C GLU A 193 -12.53 -8.54 1.11
N LEU A 194 -13.21 -7.66 1.86
CA LEU A 194 -14.22 -8.05 2.85
C LEU A 194 -15.43 -8.73 2.20
N ARG A 195 -15.85 -8.26 1.02
CA ARG A 195 -16.90 -8.91 0.24
C ARG A 195 -16.47 -10.29 -0.26
N ASN A 196 -15.25 -10.42 -0.76
CA ASN A 196 -14.72 -11.68 -1.28
C ASN A 196 -14.43 -12.72 -0.18
N SER A 197 -14.04 -12.26 1.01
CA SER A 197 -13.77 -13.11 2.18
C SER A 197 -15.04 -13.71 2.82
N GLY A 198 -16.23 -13.44 2.27
CA GLY A 198 -17.49 -13.98 2.76
C GLY A 198 -17.93 -13.46 4.13
N PHE A 199 -17.33 -12.37 4.63
CA PHE A 199 -17.73 -11.74 5.91
C PHE A 199 -19.20 -11.32 5.88
N PHE A 200 -19.71 -10.93 4.70
CA PHE A 200 -21.11 -10.60 4.46
C PHE A 200 -21.95 -11.75 3.87
N SER A 201 -21.36 -12.92 3.59
CA SER A 201 -22.05 -14.05 2.92
C SER A 201 -22.50 -15.15 3.88
N ARG A 202 -22.32 -14.98 5.20
CA ARG A 202 -22.76 -15.95 6.23
C ARG A 202 -24.29 -16.00 6.47
N THR A 203 -25.11 -15.33 5.67
CA THR A 203 -26.58 -15.35 5.80
C THR A 203 -27.29 -16.21 4.75
N ASN A 204 -26.59 -16.99 3.92
CA ASN A 204 -27.28 -17.99 3.11
C ASN A 204 -27.66 -19.18 4.00
N PRO A 205 -28.95 -19.41 4.32
CA PRO A 205 -29.37 -20.65 4.93
C PRO A 205 -28.92 -21.80 4.03
N LEU A 206 -28.45 -22.88 4.66
CA LEU A 206 -28.13 -24.12 3.97
C LEU A 206 -29.27 -24.44 3.00
N PRO A 207 -28.99 -24.75 1.72
CA PRO A 207 -30.04 -25.23 0.83
C PRO A 207 -30.69 -26.42 1.52
N ALA A 208 -31.98 -26.30 1.81
CA ALA A 208 -32.77 -27.35 2.43
C ALA A 208 -32.48 -28.63 1.65
N GLY A 209 -31.87 -29.60 2.34
CA GLY A 209 -31.43 -30.84 1.73
C GLY A 209 -32.58 -31.43 0.94
N ASN A 210 -32.37 -31.62 -0.36
CA ASN A 210 -33.36 -32.20 -1.26
C ASN A 210 -33.56 -33.67 -0.83
N PRO A 211 -34.64 -34.04 -0.13
CA PRO A 211 -34.81 -35.36 0.44
C PRO A 211 -35.55 -36.23 -0.59
N ALA A 212 -34.95 -36.45 -1.76
CA ALA A 212 -35.54 -37.35 -2.75
C ALA A 212 -34.52 -37.76 -3.81
N ARG A 213 -33.76 -38.83 -3.52
CA ARG A 213 -33.33 -39.82 -4.52
C ARG A 213 -32.92 -41.10 -3.80
N SER A 214 -33.94 -41.80 -3.30
CA SER A 214 -33.89 -43.24 -3.04
C SER A 214 -34.68 -43.96 -4.13
N SER A 215 -34.26 -45.18 -4.44
CA SER A 215 -34.82 -46.21 -5.35
C SER A 215 -34.47 -46.04 -6.84
N THR A 216 -33.93 -47.02 -7.57
CA THR A 216 -33.60 -48.44 -7.30
C THR A 216 -32.72 -48.98 -8.46
N PRO A 217 -32.05 -50.14 -8.30
CA PRO A 217 -31.26 -50.81 -9.34
C PRO A 217 -32.03 -51.94 -10.06
N SER A 218 -31.80 -52.14 -11.36
CA SER A 218 -32.05 -53.40 -12.10
C SER A 218 -31.42 -53.28 -13.50
N ALA A 219 -30.32 -53.97 -13.79
CA ALA A 219 -30.23 -55.31 -14.38
C ALA A 219 -30.65 -55.38 -15.87
N THR A 220 -29.65 -55.43 -16.74
CA THR A 220 -29.49 -56.43 -17.83
C THR A 220 -28.10 -56.31 -18.43
#